data_AF-A0A3L6PCD7-F1
#
_entry.id   AF-A0A3L6PCD7-F1
#
_cell.length_a   1.000
_cell.length_b   1.000
_cell.length_c   1.000
_cell.angle_alpha   90.00
_cell.angle_beta   90.00
_cell.angle_gamma   90.00
#
_symmetry.space_group_name_H-M   'P 1'
#
loop_
_entity.id
_entity.type
_entity.pdbx_description
1 polymer ?
#
loop_
_entity_poly.entity_id
_entity_poly.type
_entity_poly.pdbx_seq_one_letter_code
_entity_poly.pdbx_strand_id
1 'polypeptide(L)'
;MPPVRLSRFSHLAFAVVDTPTTAPAQVVRDALVGQGGNPCVTLAPSTFGAMLVMFQINNARENAVERQPFLGREHTVILVRHDDNTPNSHYIEHKAFITVAIKDYPLEHWNREHITSSGPYANPHFADPVCIQGIDFSADQGGRGRRHSF
;
A
#
# COMPACT_ATOMS: atom_id res chain seq x y z
N MET A 1 -1.37 -12.43 -14.06
CA MET A 1 -1.66 -11.10 -13.51
C MET A 1 -1.01 -10.07 -14.44
N PRO A 2 -1.71 -9.03 -14.91
CA PRO A 2 -1.09 -8.00 -15.75
C PRO A 2 -0.17 -7.11 -14.89
N PRO A 3 0.97 -6.63 -15.43
CA PRO A 3 1.85 -5.72 -14.72
C PRO A 3 1.10 -4.42 -14.39
N VAL A 4 1.13 -4.02 -13.12
CA VAL A 4 0.65 -2.70 -12.70
C VAL A 4 1.57 -1.68 -13.34
N ARG A 5 1.03 -0.79 -14.17
CA ARG A 5 1.84 0.29 -14.75
C ARG A 5 2.21 1.29 -13.65
N LEU A 6 3.47 1.28 -13.23
CA LEU A 6 3.98 2.20 -12.20
C LEU A 6 4.18 3.64 -12.67
N SER A 7 3.78 3.96 -13.91
CA SER A 7 3.78 5.34 -14.42
C SER A 7 2.98 6.32 -13.54
N ARG A 8 1.97 5.83 -12.80
CA ARG A 8 1.19 6.62 -11.83
C ARG A 8 2.00 7.03 -10.59
N PHE A 9 3.09 6.32 -10.30
CA PHE A 9 3.96 6.55 -9.13
C PHE A 9 5.32 7.16 -9.51
N SER A 10 5.41 7.73 -10.72
CA SER A 10 6.61 8.41 -11.22
C SER A 10 7.03 9.62 -10.37
N HIS A 11 6.21 10.12 -9.46
CA HIS A 11 6.63 11.18 -8.53
C HIS A 11 7.26 10.63 -7.24
N LEU A 12 7.46 9.31 -7.13
CA LEU A 12 8.00 8.65 -5.95
C LEU A 12 9.46 8.21 -6.15
N ALA A 13 10.24 8.26 -5.08
CA ALA A 13 11.57 7.65 -5.00
C ALA A 13 11.86 7.20 -3.57
N PHE A 14 12.65 6.14 -3.41
CA PHE A 14 13.18 5.74 -2.11
C PHE A 14 14.49 6.47 -1.83
N ALA A 15 14.61 7.06 -0.66
CA ALA A 15 15.88 7.61 -0.18
C ALA A 15 16.62 6.54 0.62
N VAL A 16 17.81 6.19 0.16
CA VAL A 16 18.75 5.29 0.85
C VAL A 16 19.83 6.14 1.49
N VAL A 17 20.12 5.85 2.76
CA VAL A 17 21.19 6.49 3.53
C VAL A 17 22.24 5.41 3.81
N ASP A 18 23.50 5.72 3.52
CA ASP A 18 24.62 4.76 3.59
C ASP A 18 24.87 4.17 4.99
N THR A 19 24.67 4.98 6.02
CA THR A 19 24.93 4.66 7.41
C THR A 19 23.66 4.82 8.25
N PRO A 20 23.42 3.95 9.25
CA PRO A 20 22.27 4.09 10.13
C PRO A 20 22.28 5.45 10.84
N THR A 21 21.11 6.08 10.92
CA THR A 21 20.93 7.37 11.57
C THR A 21 19.65 7.37 12.40
N THR A 22 19.66 8.11 13.50
CA THR A 22 18.49 8.24 14.40
C THR A 22 17.43 9.18 13.83
N ALA A 23 17.78 10.01 12.84
CA ALA A 23 16.90 11.01 12.25
C ALA A 23 16.91 10.99 10.69
N PRO A 24 16.52 9.87 10.05
CA PRO A 24 16.64 9.69 8.60
C PRO A 24 15.84 10.72 7.81
N ALA A 25 14.66 11.12 8.28
CA ALA A 25 13.85 12.14 7.63
C ALA A 25 14.57 13.50 7.53
N GLN A 26 15.31 13.88 8.58
CA GLN A 26 16.04 15.15 8.61
C GLN A 26 17.23 15.11 7.65
N VAL A 27 18.02 14.02 7.68
CA VAL A 27 19.15 13.81 6.78
C VAL A 27 18.71 13.88 5.31
N VAL A 28 17.60 13.23 4.97
CA VAL A 28 17.04 13.26 3.61
C VAL A 28 16.56 14.66 3.23
N ARG A 29 15.90 15.41 4.13
CA ARG A 29 15.48 16.79 3.86
C ARG A 29 16.68 17.70 3.59
N ASP A 30 17.70 17.64 4.45
CA ASP A 30 18.88 18.50 4.33
C ASP A 30 19.63 18.23 3.02
N ALA A 31 19.75 16.96 2.63
CA ALA A 31 20.31 16.57 1.34
C ALA A 31 19.50 17.14 0.16
N LEU A 32 18.17 17.04 0.19
CA LEU A 32 17.30 17.54 -0.88
C LEU A 32 17.30 19.07 -0.98
N VAL A 33 17.32 19.77 0.15
CA VAL A 33 17.38 21.23 0.21
C VAL A 33 18.75 21.73 -0.26
N GLY A 34 19.83 21.13 0.23
CA GLY A 34 21.19 21.58 -0.06
C GLY A 34 21.70 21.20 -1.45
N GLN A 35 21.36 20.01 -1.94
CA GLN A 35 21.94 19.46 -3.18
C GLN A 35 20.88 18.99 -4.18
N GLY A 36 19.72 18.51 -3.70
CA GLY A 36 18.63 18.00 -4.55
C GLY A 36 17.80 19.05 -5.30
N GLY A 37 18.15 20.33 -5.23
CA GLY A 37 17.41 21.42 -5.91
C GLY A 37 16.18 21.91 -5.15
N ASN A 38 16.11 21.62 -3.85
CA ASN A 38 15.05 22.06 -2.94
C ASN A 38 13.61 21.78 -3.43
N PRO A 39 13.29 20.51 -3.78
CA PRO A 39 11.96 20.15 -4.22
C PRO A 39 10.95 20.20 -3.08
N CYS A 40 9.69 20.52 -3.40
CA CYS A 40 8.58 20.31 -2.46
C CYS A 40 8.29 18.80 -2.36
N VAL A 41 8.49 18.24 -1.16
CA VAL A 41 8.38 16.79 -0.90
C VAL A 41 7.62 16.50 0.39
N THR A 42 6.92 15.36 0.42
CA THR A 42 6.47 14.70 1.64
C THR A 42 7.31 13.45 1.88
N LEU A 43 7.67 13.18 3.13
CA LEU A 43 8.45 12.00 3.50
C LEU A 43 7.61 11.05 4.33
N ALA A 44 7.67 9.76 4.02
CA ALA A 44 7.05 8.69 4.77
C ALA A 44 8.08 7.60 5.14
N PRO A 45 7.89 6.86 6.25
CA PRO A 45 8.67 5.66 6.52
C PRO A 45 8.60 4.66 5.37
N SER A 46 9.68 3.91 5.15
CA SER A 46 9.79 2.94 4.05
C SER A 46 10.43 1.64 4.52
N THR A 47 10.12 0.54 3.84
CA THR A 47 10.70 -0.79 4.07
C THR A 47 11.91 -1.11 3.18
N PHE A 48 12.22 -0.27 2.19
CA PHE A 48 13.34 -0.47 1.24
C PHE A 48 14.49 0.51 1.45
N GLY A 49 14.17 1.81 1.54
CA GLY A 49 15.09 2.87 1.93
C GLY A 49 14.77 3.40 3.32
N ALA A 50 15.61 4.33 3.78
CA ALA A 50 15.39 5.06 5.02
C ALA A 50 14.07 5.84 4.99
N MET A 51 13.70 6.41 3.84
CA MET A 51 12.43 7.13 3.64
C MET A 51 11.87 6.88 2.23
N LEU A 52 10.54 6.92 2.08
CA LEU A 52 9.86 7.14 0.80
C LEU A 52 9.71 8.66 0.60
N VAL A 53 10.16 9.15 -0.55
CA VAL A 53 10.08 10.56 -0.95
C VAL A 53 8.96 10.72 -1.97
N MET A 54 7.97 11.54 -1.62
CA MET A 54 6.83 11.87 -2.47
C MET A 54 7.03 13.28 -3.01
N PHE A 55 7.46 13.39 -4.25
CA PHE A 55 7.64 14.68 -4.92
C PHE A 55 6.29 15.23 -5.38
N GLN A 56 6.14 16.55 -5.38
CA GLN A 56 4.92 17.18 -5.89
C GLN A 56 4.71 16.90 -7.38
N ILE A 57 5.78 16.81 -8.16
CA ILE A 57 5.76 16.55 -9.61
C ILE A 57 6.91 15.61 -10.02
N ASN A 58 6.69 14.81 -11.07
CA ASN A 58 7.69 13.88 -11.60
C ASN A 58 9.00 14.60 -12.01
N ASN A 59 8.91 15.79 -12.61
CA ASN A 59 10.10 16.53 -13.06
C ASN A 59 11.02 16.91 -11.88
N ALA A 60 10.46 17.19 -10.70
CA ALA A 60 11.24 17.48 -9.51
C ALA A 60 12.00 16.24 -9.02
N ARG A 61 11.38 15.04 -9.15
CA ARG A 61 12.02 13.76 -8.84
C ARG A 61 13.19 13.50 -9.78
N GLU A 62 13.01 13.65 -11.09
CA GLU A 62 14.10 13.43 -12.05
C GLU A 62 15.26 14.42 -11.85
N ASN A 63 14.95 15.71 -11.69
CA ASN A 63 15.96 16.73 -11.40
C ASN A 63 16.77 16.41 -10.13
N ALA A 64 16.12 15.90 -9.08
CA ALA A 64 16.81 15.51 -7.85
C ALA A 64 17.67 14.26 -8.06
N VAL A 65 17.16 13.26 -8.77
CA VAL A 65 17.90 12.02 -9.09
C VAL A 65 19.12 12.32 -9.97
N GLU A 66 19.05 13.26 -10.90
CA GLU A 66 20.20 13.67 -11.74
C GLU A 66 21.32 14.34 -10.93
N ARG A 67 21.00 14.91 -9.77
CA ARG A 67 21.95 15.61 -8.89
C ARG A 67 22.61 14.71 -7.85
N GLN A 68 22.19 13.46 -7.79
CA GLN A 68 22.73 12.50 -6.83
C GLN A 68 24.14 12.02 -7.25
N PRO A 69 24.96 11.48 -6.32
CA PRO A 69 24.68 11.30 -4.89
C PRO A 69 24.71 12.62 -4.12
N PHE A 70 23.94 12.71 -3.02
CA PHE A 70 24.00 13.86 -2.13
C PHE A 70 25.01 13.59 -1.02
N LEU A 71 26.14 14.30 -1.06
CA LEU A 71 27.26 14.09 -0.15
C LEU A 71 27.11 14.97 1.09
N GLY A 72 26.60 14.41 2.18
CA GLY A 72 26.57 15.06 3.50
C GLY A 72 27.90 14.92 4.25
N ARG A 73 28.00 15.54 5.43
CA ARG A 73 29.20 15.43 6.29
C ARG A 73 29.39 14.02 6.85
N GLU A 74 28.29 13.39 7.25
CA GLU A 74 28.30 12.08 7.93
C GLU A 74 27.56 11.02 7.11
N HIS A 75 26.67 11.43 6.21
CA HIS A 75 25.76 10.54 5.51
C HIS A 75 25.73 10.87 4.02
N THR A 76 25.74 9.83 3.19
CA THR A 76 25.45 9.93 1.76
C THR A 76 24.01 9.52 1.52
N VAL A 77 23.27 10.35 0.78
CA VAL A 77 21.88 10.06 0.40
C VAL A 77 21.80 9.78 -1.10
N ILE A 78 21.17 8.67 -1.46
CA ILE A 78 20.92 8.26 -2.85
C ILE A 78 19.41 8.08 -3.04
N LEU A 79 18.90 8.51 -4.19
CA LEU A 79 17.52 8.27 -4.57
C LEU A 79 17.42 7.09 -5.54
N VAL A 80 16.61 6.11 -5.18
CA VAL A 80 16.22 5.01 -6.07
C VAL A 80 14.83 5.35 -6.60
N ARG A 81 14.66 5.40 -7.92
CA ARG A 81 13.36 5.63 -8.56
C ARG A 81 12.36 4.59 -8.04
N HIS A 82 11.08 4.93 -7.91
CA HIS A 82 10.04 3.94 -7.63
C HIS A 82 9.45 3.43 -8.96
N ASP A 83 10.19 2.53 -9.61
CA ASP A 83 9.81 1.96 -10.91
C ASP A 83 9.76 0.42 -10.88
N ASP A 84 9.44 -0.18 -12.03
CA ASP A 84 9.24 -1.63 -12.17
C ASP A 84 10.52 -2.43 -11.86
N ASN A 85 11.68 -1.77 -11.81
CA ASN A 85 12.99 -2.37 -11.60
C ASN A 85 13.47 -2.25 -10.15
N THR A 86 12.69 -1.63 -9.26
CA THR A 86 13.09 -1.39 -7.87
C THR A 86 12.85 -2.63 -7.01
N PRO A 87 13.90 -3.22 -6.40
CA PRO A 87 13.79 -4.48 -5.66
C PRO A 87 13.23 -4.26 -4.25
N ASN A 88 11.96 -3.89 -4.15
CA ASN A 88 11.09 -4.09 -2.98
C ASN A 88 9.65 -3.70 -3.33
N SER A 89 9.18 -4.24 -4.44
CA SER A 89 7.76 -4.37 -4.73
C SER A 89 7.12 -5.39 -3.77
N HIS A 90 7.22 -5.17 -2.46
CA HIS A 90 6.28 -5.76 -1.51
C HIS A 90 4.92 -5.10 -1.74
N TYR A 91 4.33 -5.33 -2.91
CA TYR A 91 2.90 -5.25 -3.07
C TYR A 91 2.35 -6.34 -2.17
N ILE A 92 1.69 -5.92 -1.08
CA ILE A 92 0.74 -6.80 -0.41
C ILE A 92 -0.40 -6.98 -1.40
N GLU A 93 -0.18 -7.88 -2.36
CA GLU A 93 -1.25 -8.44 -3.13
C GLU A 93 -1.96 -9.37 -2.14
N HIS A 94 -3.20 -9.03 -1.76
CA HIS A 94 -4.08 -9.94 -1.04
C HIS A 94 -4.42 -11.12 -1.97
N LYS A 95 -3.43 -11.97 -2.29
CA LYS A 95 -3.55 -13.12 -3.20
C LYS A 95 -4.43 -14.21 -2.63
N ALA A 96 -4.56 -14.25 -1.31
CA ALA A 96 -5.41 -15.19 -0.60
C ALA A 96 -6.43 -14.38 0.19
N PHE A 97 -7.65 -14.33 -0.32
CA PHE A 97 -8.80 -14.08 0.54
C PHE A 97 -9.02 -15.36 1.35
N ILE A 98 -9.14 -15.22 2.66
CA ILE A 98 -9.59 -16.31 3.53
C ILE A 98 -11.07 -16.08 3.74
N THR A 99 -11.90 -17.06 3.36
CA THR A 99 -13.32 -17.04 3.69
C THR A 99 -13.49 -17.41 5.15
N VAL A 100 -14.12 -16.52 5.92
CA VAL A 100 -14.47 -16.77 7.32
C VAL A 100 -15.99 -16.70 7.42
N ALA A 101 -16.60 -17.74 7.99
CA ALA A 101 -18.00 -17.73 8.35
C ALA A 101 -18.14 -17.39 9.84
N ILE A 102 -18.95 -16.40 10.17
CA ILE A 102 -19.28 -16.04 11.55
C ILE A 102 -20.70 -16.51 11.81
N LYS A 103 -20.87 -17.33 12.84
CA LYS A 103 -22.19 -17.78 13.31
C LYS A 103 -22.73 -16.80 14.34
N ASP A 104 -24.05 -16.62 14.37
CA ASP A 104 -24.75 -15.77 15.36
C ASP A 104 -24.29 -14.30 15.33
N TYR A 105 -23.97 -13.79 14.13
CA TYR A 105 -23.58 -12.38 13.94
C TYR A 105 -24.75 -11.45 14.28
N PRO A 106 -24.54 -10.35 15.03
CA PRO A 106 -25.64 -9.51 15.49
C PRO A 106 -26.42 -8.88 14.32
N LEU A 107 -27.75 -8.99 14.37
CA LEU A 107 -28.65 -8.52 13.31
C LEU A 107 -28.54 -7.00 13.10
N GLU A 108 -28.26 -6.24 14.15
CA GLU A 108 -28.03 -4.79 14.12
C GLU A 108 -26.81 -4.38 13.28
N HIS A 109 -25.88 -5.30 13.04
CA HIS A 109 -24.69 -5.10 12.21
C HIS A 109 -24.80 -5.78 10.85
N TRP A 110 -25.94 -6.40 10.52
CA TRP A 110 -26.17 -7.18 9.31
C TRP A 110 -26.42 -6.29 8.09
N ASN A 111 -25.45 -5.44 7.77
CA ASN A 111 -25.39 -4.69 6.53
C ASN A 111 -23.94 -4.62 6.04
N ARG A 112 -23.78 -4.40 4.74
CA ARG A 112 -22.47 -4.44 4.09
C ARG A 112 -21.46 -3.51 4.76
N GLU A 113 -21.88 -2.28 5.04
CA GLU A 113 -21.03 -1.22 5.58
C GLU A 113 -20.51 -1.61 6.95
N HIS A 114 -21.40 -2.03 7.85
CA HIS A 114 -21.07 -2.47 9.20
C HIS A 114 -20.23 -3.74 9.21
N ILE A 115 -20.52 -4.72 8.34
CA ILE A 115 -19.72 -5.95 8.22
C ILE A 115 -18.29 -5.61 7.79
N THR A 116 -18.11 -4.79 6.76
CA THR A 116 -16.78 -4.38 6.29
C THR A 116 -16.04 -3.45 7.24
N SER A 117 -16.73 -2.78 8.16
CA SER A 117 -16.10 -1.95 9.19
C SER A 117 -15.88 -2.65 10.53
N SER A 118 -16.30 -3.93 10.68
CA SER A 118 -16.43 -4.59 11.99
C SER A 118 -15.18 -5.29 12.54
N GLY A 119 -14.05 -5.31 11.82
CA GLY A 119 -12.92 -6.20 12.17
C GLY A 119 -11.75 -5.55 12.92
N PRO A 120 -11.42 -5.97 14.16
CA PRO A 120 -10.14 -5.69 14.81
C PRO A 120 -9.02 -6.68 14.40
N TYR A 121 -9.33 -7.73 13.64
CA TYR A 121 -8.39 -8.81 13.26
C TYR A 121 -7.89 -8.73 11.81
N ALA A 122 -8.70 -8.19 10.89
CA ALA A 122 -8.36 -8.00 9.48
C ALA A 122 -9.34 -7.00 8.85
N ASN A 123 -8.95 -6.39 7.71
CA ASN A 123 -9.79 -5.49 6.93
C ASN A 123 -10.65 -6.31 5.94
N PRO A 124 -11.96 -6.54 6.19
CA PRO A 124 -12.80 -7.37 5.34
C PRO A 124 -13.00 -6.70 3.98
N HIS A 125 -12.50 -7.34 2.93
CA HIS A 125 -12.56 -6.79 1.56
C HIS A 125 -13.94 -6.98 0.90
N PHE A 126 -14.64 -8.06 1.23
CA PHE A 126 -15.92 -8.41 0.62
C PHE A 126 -16.79 -9.20 1.60
N ALA A 127 -18.08 -8.88 1.64
CA ALA A 127 -19.12 -9.69 2.25
C ALA A 127 -19.93 -10.34 1.13
N ASP A 128 -20.14 -11.65 1.22
CA ASP A 128 -20.96 -12.38 0.24
C ASP A 128 -22.40 -11.80 0.27
N PRO A 129 -22.97 -11.37 -0.88
CA PRO A 129 -24.33 -10.88 -0.97
C PRO A 129 -25.36 -11.88 -0.41
N VAL A 130 -25.08 -13.18 -0.51
CA VAL A 130 -25.91 -14.26 0.04
C VAL A 130 -26.01 -14.15 1.56
N CYS A 131 -24.92 -13.76 2.23
CA CYS A 131 -24.94 -13.50 3.68
C CYS A 131 -25.84 -12.31 4.02
N ILE A 132 -25.94 -11.29 3.17
CA ILE A 132 -26.72 -10.06 3.45
C ILE A 132 -28.22 -10.26 3.17
N GLN A 133 -28.59 -11.20 2.29
CA GLN A 133 -29.98 -11.43 1.90
C GLN A 133 -30.84 -12.09 2.99
N GLY A 134 -30.26 -12.46 4.13
CA GLY A 134 -31.00 -13.00 5.28
C GLY A 134 -31.64 -14.36 5.02
N ILE A 135 -31.17 -15.09 4.00
CA ILE A 135 -31.63 -16.46 3.75
C ILE A 135 -30.89 -17.38 4.72
N ASP A 136 -31.63 -18.03 5.61
CA ASP A 136 -31.10 -19.02 6.53
C ASP A 136 -30.79 -20.32 5.77
N PHE A 137 -29.51 -20.55 5.46
CA PHE A 137 -29.05 -21.78 4.81
C PHE A 137 -28.87 -22.96 5.77
N SER A 138 -29.20 -22.79 7.06
CA SER A 138 -29.16 -23.89 8.04
C SER A 138 -30.18 -24.99 7.72
N ALA A 139 -31.14 -24.72 6.82
CA ALA A 139 -32.18 -25.66 6.43
C ALA A 139 -31.81 -26.61 5.28
N ASP A 140 -30.69 -26.40 4.57
CA ASP A 140 -30.39 -27.19 3.34
C ASP A 140 -29.52 -28.43 3.59
N GLN A 141 -29.82 -29.16 4.68
CA GLN A 141 -29.52 -30.59 4.77
C GLN A 141 -30.83 -31.38 4.59
N GLY A 142 -31.40 -31.38 3.38
CA GLY A 142 -32.63 -32.15 3.18
C GLY A 142 -33.32 -32.05 1.82
N GLY A 143 -32.64 -32.42 0.73
CA GLY A 143 -33.30 -33.10 -0.40
C GLY A 143 -33.94 -32.26 -1.51
N ARG A 144 -33.55 -32.62 -2.74
CA ARG A 144 -34.27 -32.43 -4.03
C ARG A 144 -34.54 -30.98 -4.49
N GLY A 145 -33.58 -30.49 -5.27
CA GLY A 145 -33.77 -30.18 -6.69
C GLY A 145 -34.76 -29.07 -7.08
N ARG A 146 -34.23 -28.00 -7.68
CA ARG A 146 -34.74 -27.46 -8.96
C ARG A 146 -33.68 -26.55 -9.60
N ARG A 147 -33.36 -26.88 -10.86
CA ARG A 147 -32.68 -26.02 -11.83
C ARG A 147 -33.50 -24.74 -12.01
N HIS A 148 -32.84 -23.60 -12.24
CA HIS A 148 -33.16 -22.74 -13.38
C HIS A 148 -31.96 -21.85 -13.74
N SER A 149 -31.59 -21.91 -15.02
CA SER A 149 -30.71 -21.04 -15.81
C SER A 149 -31.18 -19.57 -15.78
N PHE A 150 -30.39 -18.52 -16.01
CA PHE A 150 -29.10 -18.28 -16.67
C PHE A 150 -28.29 -17.26 -15.85
#